data_AF-M6Q8T7-F1
#
_entry.id   AF-M6Q8T7-F1
#
_cell.length_a   1.000
_cell.length_b   1.000
_cell.length_c   1.000
_cell.angle_alpha   90.00
_cell.angle_beta   90.00
_cell.angle_gamma   90.00
#
_symmetry.space_group_name_H-M   'P 1'
#
loop_
_entity.id
_entity.type
_entity.pdbx_description
1 polymer ?
#
loop_
_entity_poly.entity_id
_entity_poly.type
_entity_poly.pdbx_seq_one_letter_code
_entity_poly.pdbx_strand_id
1 'polypeptide(L)'
;MAKSSYNNPRFFDFVYDEFLTVGLDDSIFSFQEGNLFNSLTRENILELLEITGVLPEIRKKGYQKVQLEISGMGQDFQRLVLIFDKEILLHLRLSIQEYRLEINDYYFKEKYLIINWLQTRHPKYQSMDKNRLYPGQDVPGLGIFHQISDFIGFLILSLRLNGAVIRPEYFHDAVLFSKKFRFLTPEAQALFFALRRDFKNESIRGISTYLHSGKVRNHKDVLEWKAVEMILFLEKTLNSFVFNKKFDKKVSKILDTIKLSVAET
;
A
#
# COMPACT_ATOMS: atom_id res chain seq x y z
N MET A 1 5.37 10.42 -27.73
CA MET A 1 6.49 10.98 -26.96
C MET A 1 6.01 11.21 -25.54
N ALA A 2 6.35 10.32 -24.61
CA ALA A 2 5.90 10.38 -23.21
C ALA A 2 6.69 11.46 -22.48
N LYS A 3 6.02 12.51 -22.01
CA LYS A 3 6.61 13.48 -21.09
C LYS A 3 6.65 12.86 -19.71
N SER A 4 7.85 12.54 -19.26
CA SER A 4 8.17 12.31 -17.85
C SER A 4 7.78 13.57 -17.06
N SER A 5 6.87 13.43 -16.11
CA SER A 5 6.45 14.49 -15.20
C SER A 5 6.80 14.10 -13.77
N TYR A 6 8.09 14.05 -13.46
CA TYR A 6 8.61 14.00 -12.10
C TYR A 6 9.30 15.33 -11.80
N ASN A 7 8.62 16.21 -11.07
CA ASN A 7 9.23 17.43 -10.54
C ASN A 7 8.83 17.62 -9.07
N ASN A 8 9.09 16.59 -8.26
CA ASN A 8 9.20 16.72 -6.82
C ASN A 8 10.09 15.59 -6.28
N PRO A 9 11.41 15.79 -6.10
CA PRO A 9 12.28 14.75 -5.57
C PRO A 9 11.96 14.57 -4.09
N ARG A 10 11.15 13.56 -3.75
CA ARG A 10 10.94 13.18 -2.36
C ARG A 10 12.00 12.17 -1.95
N PHE A 11 12.39 12.16 -0.68
CA PHE A 11 13.37 11.23 -0.10
C PHE A 11 13.15 9.76 -0.51
N PHE A 12 11.88 9.37 -0.73
CA PHE A 12 11.50 8.03 -1.20
C PHE A 12 11.93 7.78 -2.65
N ASP A 13 11.86 8.76 -3.55
CA ASP A 13 12.28 8.61 -4.96
C ASP A 13 13.80 8.45 -5.06
N PHE A 14 14.56 9.12 -4.19
CA PHE A 14 16.02 8.94 -4.10
C PHE A 14 16.40 7.51 -3.72
N VAL A 15 15.74 6.97 -2.69
CA VAL A 15 15.88 5.57 -2.29
C VAL A 15 15.44 4.65 -3.45
N TYR A 16 14.29 4.91 -4.07
CA TYR A 16 13.76 4.11 -5.18
C TYR A 16 14.70 4.07 -6.40
N ASP A 17 15.28 5.20 -6.82
CA ASP A 17 16.18 5.29 -7.97
C ASP A 17 17.59 4.73 -7.68
N GLU A 18 18.14 4.94 -6.49
CA GLU A 18 19.40 4.29 -6.06
C GLU A 18 19.23 2.76 -6.03
N PHE A 19 18.10 2.23 -5.56
CA PHE A 19 17.87 0.79 -5.52
C PHE A 19 17.52 0.17 -6.88
N LEU A 20 16.88 0.90 -7.80
CA LEU A 20 16.66 0.42 -9.18
C LEU A 20 17.94 0.45 -10.02
N THR A 21 18.84 1.40 -9.78
CA THR A 21 20.16 1.44 -10.44
C THR A 21 21.13 0.40 -9.90
N VAL A 22 20.99 -0.01 -8.63
CA VAL A 22 21.79 -1.09 -8.00
C VAL A 22 21.32 -2.49 -8.43
N GLY A 23 20.17 -2.62 -9.10
CA GLY A 23 19.71 -3.89 -9.69
C GLY A 23 20.57 -4.45 -10.84
N LEU A 24 21.74 -3.86 -11.11
CA LEU A 24 22.73 -4.32 -12.07
C LEU A 24 24.09 -4.70 -11.46
N ASP A 25 24.28 -4.58 -10.13
CA ASP A 25 25.52 -5.04 -9.48
C ASP A 25 25.23 -5.65 -8.10
N ASP A 26 25.18 -6.98 -8.07
CA ASP A 26 24.88 -7.85 -6.91
C ASP A 26 25.94 -7.82 -5.77
N SER A 27 26.80 -6.79 -5.66
CA SER A 27 28.04 -6.91 -4.87
C SER A 27 28.32 -5.89 -3.77
N ILE A 28 27.46 -4.89 -3.49
CA ILE A 28 27.86 -3.79 -2.59
C ILE A 28 27.18 -3.79 -1.20
N PHE A 29 26.15 -4.61 -0.96
CA PHE A 29 25.57 -4.74 0.38
C PHE A 29 25.51 -6.20 0.81
N SER A 30 26.09 -6.52 1.97
CA SER A 30 25.90 -7.80 2.62
C SER A 30 24.45 -7.90 3.10
N PHE A 31 23.56 -8.35 2.21
CA PHE A 31 22.19 -8.70 2.57
C PHE A 31 22.25 -9.70 3.73
N GLN A 32 21.67 -9.33 4.88
CA GLN A 32 21.48 -10.30 5.95
C GLN A 32 20.32 -11.19 5.54
N GLU A 33 20.65 -12.42 5.16
CA GLU A 33 19.67 -13.45 4.89
C GLU A 33 19.10 -14.00 6.20
N GLY A 34 17.79 -14.28 6.19
CA GLY A 34 17.18 -15.21 7.13
C GLY A 34 16.18 -14.61 8.12
N ASN A 35 16.37 -13.37 8.60
CA ASN A 35 15.52 -12.77 9.64
C ASN A 35 14.95 -11.41 9.24
N LEU A 36 13.64 -11.22 9.41
CA LEU A 36 12.98 -9.94 9.16
C LEU A 36 13.25 -8.98 10.33
N PHE A 37 13.76 -7.78 10.04
CA PHE A 37 14.15 -6.77 11.05
C PHE A 37 15.06 -7.33 12.17
N ASN A 38 15.95 -8.27 11.83
CA ASN A 38 16.93 -8.89 12.73
C ASN A 38 16.35 -9.55 14.00
N SER A 39 15.03 -9.75 14.06
CA SER A 39 14.33 -10.21 15.27
C SER A 39 13.28 -11.27 15.01
N LEU A 40 12.69 -11.33 13.81
CA LEU A 40 11.71 -12.33 13.44
C LEU A 40 12.37 -13.36 12.52
N THR A 41 12.46 -14.61 12.96
CA THR A 41 13.10 -15.65 12.16
C THR A 41 12.23 -16.05 10.98
N ARG A 42 12.84 -16.71 9.99
CA ARG A 42 12.13 -17.34 8.87
C ARG A 42 10.97 -18.23 9.35
N GLU A 43 11.18 -19.02 10.39
CA GLU A 43 10.17 -19.92 10.97
C GLU A 43 9.03 -19.11 11.57
N ASN A 44 9.32 -18.03 12.31
CA ASN A 44 8.27 -17.14 12.83
C ASN A 44 7.43 -16.54 11.69
N ILE A 45 8.07 -16.11 10.61
CA ILE A 45 7.35 -15.55 9.45
C ILE A 45 6.51 -16.62 8.75
N LEU A 46 7.02 -17.83 8.55
CA LEU A 46 6.24 -18.93 7.98
C LEU A 46 5.03 -19.27 8.85
N GLU A 47 5.21 -19.38 10.16
CA GLU A 47 4.13 -19.61 11.10
C GLU A 47 3.07 -18.49 11.03
N LEU A 48 3.49 -17.23 11.03
CA LEU A 48 2.58 -16.09 10.89
C LEU A 48 1.79 -16.15 9.56
N LEU A 49 2.44 -16.50 8.46
CA LEU A 49 1.79 -16.64 7.15
C LEU A 49 0.83 -17.85 7.10
N GLU A 50 1.07 -18.89 7.90
CA GLU A 50 0.15 -20.02 8.07
C GLU A 50 -1.09 -19.61 8.88
N ILE A 51 -0.91 -19.08 10.10
CA ILE A 51 -2.02 -18.78 11.02
C ILE A 51 -2.93 -17.66 10.49
N THR A 52 -2.38 -16.71 9.73
CA THR A 52 -3.15 -15.62 9.11
C THR A 52 -3.87 -16.05 7.85
N GLY A 53 -3.64 -17.27 7.37
CA GLY A 53 -4.29 -17.84 6.19
C GLY A 53 -3.64 -17.47 4.85
N VAL A 54 -2.52 -16.75 4.84
CA VAL A 54 -1.82 -16.37 3.59
C VAL A 54 -1.38 -17.61 2.82
N LEU A 55 -0.60 -18.50 3.45
CA LEU A 55 -0.14 -19.74 2.82
C LEU A 55 -1.29 -20.72 2.51
N PRO A 56 -2.27 -20.93 3.41
CA PRO A 56 -3.46 -21.73 3.10
C PRO A 56 -4.22 -21.26 1.85
N GLU A 57 -4.47 -19.97 1.70
CA GLU A 57 -5.19 -19.43 0.53
C GLU A 57 -4.36 -19.54 -0.77
N ILE A 58 -3.05 -19.37 -0.67
CA ILE A 58 -2.12 -19.60 -1.78
C ILE A 58 -2.15 -21.08 -2.22
N ARG A 59 -2.12 -22.02 -1.27
CA ARG A 59 -2.23 -23.47 -1.59
C ARG A 59 -3.55 -23.84 -2.24
N LYS A 60 -4.68 -23.29 -1.77
CA LYS A 60 -6.00 -23.49 -2.40
C LYS A 60 -6.04 -23.05 -3.87
N LYS A 61 -5.21 -22.06 -4.25
CA LYS A 61 -5.05 -21.57 -5.63
C LYS A 61 -4.06 -22.40 -6.46
N GLY A 62 -3.59 -23.52 -5.92
CA GLY A 62 -2.75 -24.49 -6.62
C GLY A 62 -1.24 -24.28 -6.46
N TYR A 63 -0.79 -23.46 -5.51
CA TYR A 63 0.64 -23.22 -5.26
C TYR A 63 1.10 -23.99 -4.02
N GLN A 64 1.62 -25.21 -4.19
CA GLN A 64 1.90 -26.12 -3.07
C GLN A 64 3.29 -25.93 -2.44
N LYS A 65 4.32 -25.73 -3.26
CA LYS A 65 5.73 -25.62 -2.82
C LYS A 65 6.20 -24.17 -2.90
N VAL A 66 5.63 -23.32 -2.06
CA VAL A 66 5.98 -21.89 -2.01
C VAL A 66 7.27 -21.72 -1.21
N GLN A 67 8.24 -21.04 -1.79
CA GLN A 67 9.48 -20.64 -1.14
C GLN A 67 9.33 -19.25 -0.56
N LEU A 68 9.72 -19.09 0.70
CA LEU A 68 9.87 -17.78 1.33
C LEU A 68 11.30 -17.27 1.08
N GLU A 69 11.45 -16.00 0.76
CA GLU A 69 12.73 -15.30 0.78
C GLU A 69 12.60 -14.07 1.67
N ILE A 70 13.57 -13.88 2.56
CA ILE A 70 13.69 -12.69 3.40
C ILE A 70 15.09 -12.13 3.19
N SER A 71 15.16 -10.87 2.81
CA SER A 71 16.41 -10.13 2.67
C SER A 71 16.20 -8.69 3.15
N GLY A 72 17.29 -8.01 3.53
CA GLY A 72 17.17 -6.63 3.96
C GLY A 72 18.46 -6.05 4.52
N MET A 73 18.34 -4.80 4.93
CA MET A 73 19.38 -4.01 5.58
C MET A 73 18.75 -3.19 6.70
N GLY A 74 19.05 -3.55 7.94
CA GLY A 74 18.63 -2.78 9.13
C GLY A 74 17.12 -2.57 9.21
N GLN A 75 16.72 -1.36 9.61
CA GLN A 75 15.31 -0.97 9.73
C GLN A 75 14.76 -0.28 8.47
N ASP A 76 15.64 0.22 7.61
CA ASP A 76 15.25 1.07 6.49
C ASP A 76 14.77 0.29 5.27
N PHE A 77 15.18 -0.97 5.15
CA PHE A 77 14.77 -1.82 4.04
C PHE A 77 14.69 -3.29 4.45
N GLN A 78 13.51 -3.87 4.31
CA GLN A 78 13.24 -5.29 4.48
C GLN A 78 12.37 -5.77 3.33
N ARG A 79 12.69 -6.94 2.80
CA ARG A 79 11.99 -7.56 1.68
C ARG A 79 11.55 -8.96 2.09
N LEU A 80 10.29 -9.26 1.84
CA LEU A 80 9.68 -10.57 2.04
C LEU A 80 9.00 -10.99 0.74
N VAL A 81 9.40 -12.13 0.18
CA VAL A 81 8.86 -12.64 -1.08
C VAL A 81 8.40 -14.07 -0.94
N LEU A 82 7.22 -14.38 -1.49
CA LEU A 82 6.76 -15.75 -1.71
C LEU A 82 6.88 -16.09 -3.19
N ILE A 83 7.60 -17.16 -3.50
CA ILE A 83 7.93 -17.58 -4.86
C ILE A 83 7.40 -18.99 -5.10
N PHE A 84 6.85 -19.23 -6.29
CA PHE A 84 6.51 -20.56 -6.77
C PHE A 84 7.00 -20.70 -8.21
N ASP A 85 7.86 -21.68 -8.47
CA ASP A 85 8.37 -21.98 -9.82
C ASP A 85 8.90 -20.72 -10.55
N LYS A 86 9.78 -19.96 -9.87
CA LYS A 86 10.36 -18.68 -10.30
C LYS A 86 9.38 -17.50 -10.42
N GLU A 87 8.08 -17.72 -10.25
CA GLU A 87 7.09 -16.66 -10.21
C GLU A 87 6.91 -16.09 -8.80
N ILE A 88 6.96 -14.77 -8.69
CA ILE A 88 6.64 -14.05 -7.47
C ILE A 88 5.13 -14.05 -7.27
N LEU A 89 4.67 -14.54 -6.12
CA LEU A 89 3.27 -14.58 -5.70
C LEU A 89 2.92 -13.45 -4.72
N LEU A 90 3.83 -13.14 -3.80
CA LEU A 90 3.73 -12.03 -2.85
C LEU A 90 5.08 -11.32 -2.82
N HIS A 91 5.06 -9.99 -2.90
CA HIS A 91 6.24 -9.16 -2.71
C HIS A 91 5.88 -8.05 -1.73
N LEU A 92 6.53 -8.08 -0.58
CA LEU A 92 6.45 -7.06 0.45
C LEU A 92 7.80 -6.36 0.56
N ARG A 93 7.77 -5.02 0.56
CA ARG A 93 8.89 -4.19 1.01
C ARG A 93 8.42 -3.39 2.20
N LEU A 94 9.18 -3.48 3.28
CA LEU A 94 8.85 -2.92 4.58
C LEU A 94 10.02 -2.10 5.09
N SER A 95 9.73 -1.11 5.93
CA SER A 95 10.73 -0.43 6.74
C SER A 95 10.11 -0.03 8.08
N ILE A 96 10.92 0.32 9.06
CA ILE A 96 10.46 0.93 10.31
C ILE A 96 10.95 2.36 10.29
N GLN A 97 10.03 3.32 10.40
CA GLN A 97 10.37 4.74 10.46
C GLN A 97 9.69 5.40 11.65
N GLU A 98 10.36 6.41 12.20
CA GLU A 98 9.74 7.31 13.16
C GLU A 98 8.90 8.35 12.41
N TYR A 99 7.60 8.37 12.66
CA TYR A 99 6.70 9.40 12.13
C TYR A 99 6.50 10.49 13.16
N ARG A 100 6.62 11.74 12.70
CA ARG A 100 6.20 12.90 13.46
C ARG A 100 4.80 13.28 13.03
N LEU A 101 3.84 13.08 13.91
CA LEU A 101 2.45 13.46 13.68
C LEU A 101 2.19 14.77 14.42
N GLU A 102 1.80 15.79 13.66
CA GLU A 102 1.38 17.09 14.18
C GLU A 102 -0.14 17.19 14.12
N ILE A 103 -0.80 17.24 15.28
CA ILE A 103 -2.25 17.22 15.40
C ILE A 103 -2.69 18.21 16.45
N ASN A 104 -3.40 19.26 16.05
CA ASN A 104 -3.90 20.30 16.95
C ASN A 104 -2.80 20.86 17.88
N ASP A 105 -1.64 21.19 17.32
CA ASP A 105 -0.48 21.74 18.03
C ASP A 105 0.23 20.75 18.98
N TYR A 106 -0.16 19.47 18.97
CA TYR A 106 0.57 18.38 19.63
C TYR A 106 1.46 17.64 18.65
N TYR A 107 2.66 17.29 19.10
CA TYR A 107 3.63 16.49 18.36
C TYR A 107 3.78 15.11 19.00
N PHE A 108 3.52 14.07 18.22
CA PHE A 108 3.79 12.69 18.60
C PHE A 108 4.90 12.15 17.71
N LYS A 109 5.88 11.48 18.30
CA LYS A 109 6.95 10.81 17.57
C LYS A 109 6.93 9.34 17.95
N GLU A 110 6.46 8.51 17.04
CA GLU A 110 6.27 7.08 17.27
C GLU A 110 6.83 6.29 16.09
N LYS A 111 7.16 5.01 16.33
CA LYS A 111 7.65 4.11 15.28
C LYS A 111 6.50 3.38 14.61
N TYR A 112 6.50 3.37 13.29
CA TYR A 112 5.50 2.69 12.47
C TYR A 112 6.15 1.75 11.48
N LEU A 113 5.44 0.67 11.17
CA LEU A 113 5.77 -0.18 10.04
C LEU A 113 5.35 0.54 8.75
N ILE A 114 6.30 0.86 7.90
CA ILE A 114 6.03 1.46 6.59
C ILE A 114 5.92 0.34 5.57
N ILE A 115 4.78 0.25 4.91
CA ILE A 115 4.56 -0.66 3.79
C ILE A 115 4.97 0.10 2.53
N ASN A 116 6.22 -0.11 2.12
CA ASN A 116 6.81 0.56 0.95
C ASN A 116 6.29 -0.04 -0.36
N TRP A 117 5.99 -1.35 -0.35
CA TRP A 117 5.45 -2.06 -1.48
C TRP A 117 4.63 -3.27 -1.00
N LEU A 118 3.45 -3.47 -1.58
CA LEU A 118 2.67 -4.69 -1.43
C LEU A 118 2.13 -5.09 -2.80
N GLN A 119 2.57 -6.24 -3.30
CA GLN A 119 2.07 -6.80 -4.54
C GLN A 119 1.70 -8.26 -4.32
N THR A 120 0.53 -8.65 -4.81
CA THR A 120 0.15 -10.06 -4.94
C THR A 120 -0.09 -10.37 -6.41
N ARG A 121 0.34 -11.55 -6.85
CA ARG A 121 0.19 -12.00 -8.24
C ARG A 121 -0.38 -13.41 -8.23
N HIS A 122 -1.31 -13.67 -9.15
CA HIS A 122 -1.92 -14.98 -9.38
C HIS A 122 -1.59 -15.49 -10.80
N PRO A 123 -0.34 -15.87 -11.10
CA PRO A 123 0.10 -16.22 -12.46
C PRO A 123 -0.68 -17.36 -13.12
N LYS A 124 -1.12 -18.36 -12.34
CA LYS A 124 -1.94 -19.48 -12.84
C LYS A 124 -3.33 -19.07 -13.31
N TYR A 125 -3.81 -17.88 -12.96
CA TYR A 125 -5.13 -17.43 -13.40
C TYR A 125 -5.06 -16.92 -14.83
N GLN A 126 -5.42 -17.79 -15.78
CA GLN A 126 -5.35 -17.57 -17.23
C GLN A 126 -6.45 -16.65 -17.79
N SER A 127 -6.98 -15.68 -17.03
CA SER A 127 -7.93 -14.72 -17.61
C SER A 127 -7.20 -13.78 -18.55
N MET A 128 -7.24 -14.12 -19.84
CA MET A 128 -6.68 -13.37 -20.97
C MET A 128 -7.29 -11.98 -21.19
N ASP A 129 -8.36 -11.62 -20.47
CA ASP A 129 -8.97 -10.29 -20.62
C ASP A 129 -8.20 -9.24 -19.81
N LYS A 130 -7.27 -8.55 -20.48
CA LYS A 130 -6.52 -7.41 -19.93
C LYS A 130 -7.43 -6.31 -19.37
N ASN A 131 -8.69 -6.20 -19.84
CA ASN A 131 -9.65 -5.22 -19.33
C ASN A 131 -10.11 -5.52 -17.90
N ARG A 132 -9.79 -6.70 -17.36
CA ARG A 132 -10.10 -7.10 -15.98
C ARG A 132 -8.97 -6.79 -14.99
N LEU A 133 -7.80 -6.36 -15.46
CA LEU A 133 -6.68 -5.95 -14.64
C LEU A 133 -6.91 -4.53 -14.10
N TYR A 134 -6.41 -4.27 -12.90
CA TYR A 134 -6.29 -2.90 -12.41
C TYR A 134 -5.05 -2.23 -13.04
N PRO A 135 -5.00 -0.89 -13.11
CA PRO A 135 -3.77 -0.19 -13.48
C PRO A 135 -2.57 -0.68 -12.66
N GLY A 136 -1.42 -0.85 -13.30
CA GLY A 136 -0.21 -1.38 -12.66
C GLY A 136 -0.14 -2.91 -12.51
N GLN A 137 -1.20 -3.65 -12.86
CA GLN A 137 -1.19 -5.12 -12.81
C GLN A 137 -0.84 -5.74 -14.17
N ASP A 138 0.05 -6.74 -14.13
CA ASP A 138 0.38 -7.62 -15.26
C ASP A 138 -0.45 -8.91 -15.24
N VAL A 139 -0.78 -9.40 -14.05
CA VAL A 139 -1.69 -10.52 -13.79
C VAL A 139 -2.64 -10.18 -12.63
N PRO A 140 -3.77 -10.88 -12.48
CA PRO A 140 -4.67 -10.63 -11.35
C PRO A 140 -3.98 -10.90 -10.01
N GLY A 141 -4.39 -10.17 -8.98
CA GLY A 141 -3.93 -10.43 -7.61
C GLY A 141 -4.50 -11.72 -7.03
N LEU A 142 -3.89 -12.22 -5.96
CA LEU A 142 -4.32 -13.45 -5.28
C LEU A 142 -5.69 -13.30 -4.60
N GLY A 143 -6.13 -12.06 -4.31
CA GLY A 143 -7.38 -11.81 -3.60
C GLY A 143 -7.33 -12.14 -2.10
N ILE A 144 -6.13 -12.11 -1.51
CA ILE A 144 -5.86 -12.49 -0.11
C ILE A 144 -5.59 -11.29 0.80
N PHE A 145 -6.12 -10.11 0.46
CA PHE A 145 -5.81 -8.88 1.18
C PHE A 145 -6.20 -8.94 2.66
N HIS A 146 -7.28 -9.67 3.00
CA HIS A 146 -7.68 -9.84 4.39
C HIS A 146 -6.59 -10.55 5.21
N GLN A 147 -6.07 -11.66 4.69
CA GLN A 147 -4.99 -12.44 5.30
C GLN A 147 -3.71 -11.62 5.40
N ILE A 148 -3.36 -10.87 4.35
CA ILE A 148 -2.20 -9.96 4.36
C ILE A 148 -2.37 -8.84 5.40
N SER A 149 -3.57 -8.30 5.55
CA SER A 149 -3.85 -7.26 6.54
C SER A 149 -3.74 -7.78 7.97
N ASP A 150 -4.10 -9.03 8.21
CA ASP A 150 -3.93 -9.67 9.51
C ASP A 150 -2.45 -9.99 9.78
N PHE A 151 -1.72 -10.48 8.77
CA PHE A 151 -0.27 -10.64 8.82
C PHE A 151 0.46 -9.33 9.18
N ILE A 152 0.11 -8.22 8.54
CA ILE A 152 0.64 -6.89 8.89
C ILE A 152 0.31 -6.54 10.35
N GLY A 153 -0.91 -6.83 10.82
CA GLY A 153 -1.31 -6.62 12.21
C GLY A 153 -0.43 -7.39 13.20
N PHE A 154 -0.12 -8.66 12.90
CA PHE A 154 0.81 -9.45 13.70
C PHE A 154 2.23 -8.90 13.66
N LEU A 155 2.73 -8.45 12.50
CA LEU A 155 4.05 -7.83 12.42
C LEU A 155 4.16 -6.58 13.31
N ILE A 156 3.15 -5.70 13.29
CA ILE A 156 3.10 -4.51 14.15
C ILE A 156 3.19 -4.92 15.63
N LEU A 157 2.45 -5.94 16.04
CA LEU A 157 2.45 -6.45 17.42
C LEU A 157 3.80 -7.08 17.80
N SER A 158 4.34 -7.97 16.97
CA SER A 158 5.61 -8.66 17.20
C SER A 158 6.79 -7.69 17.28
N LEU A 159 6.77 -6.62 16.49
CA LEU A 159 7.79 -5.57 16.46
C LEU A 159 7.54 -4.44 17.47
N ARG A 160 6.45 -4.52 18.26
CA ARG A 160 6.03 -3.51 19.26
C ARG A 160 5.92 -2.10 18.67
N LEU A 161 5.31 -1.99 17.49
CA LEU A 161 5.11 -0.73 16.78
C LEU A 161 3.72 -0.15 17.06
N ASN A 162 3.56 1.17 16.88
CA ASN A 162 2.32 1.87 17.20
C ASN A 162 1.28 1.78 16.06
N GLY A 163 1.63 1.16 14.94
CA GLY A 163 0.78 1.05 13.77
C GLY A 163 1.55 0.79 12.49
N ALA A 164 0.89 1.06 11.36
CA ALA A 164 1.48 1.00 10.04
C ALA A 164 1.08 2.18 9.16
N VAL A 165 1.94 2.54 8.21
CA VAL A 165 1.71 3.58 7.21
C VAL A 165 1.90 3.01 5.82
N ILE A 166 1.10 3.46 4.87
CA ILE A 166 1.24 3.13 3.44
C ILE A 166 0.93 4.35 2.59
N ARG A 167 1.54 4.46 1.40
CA ARG A 167 1.15 5.38 0.34
C ARG A 167 0.59 4.59 -0.85
N PRO A 168 -0.74 4.43 -0.99
CA PRO A 168 -1.32 3.70 -2.11
C PRO A 168 -1.04 4.42 -3.43
N GLU A 169 -0.34 3.74 -4.34
CA GLU A 169 0.02 4.26 -5.67
C GLU A 169 -1.23 4.47 -6.53
N TYR A 170 -2.21 3.56 -6.42
CA TYR A 170 -3.46 3.65 -7.15
C TYR A 170 -4.68 3.78 -6.23
N PHE A 171 -5.78 4.30 -6.78
CA PHE A 171 -7.04 4.43 -6.05
C PHE A 171 -7.59 3.08 -5.55
N HIS A 172 -7.47 2.01 -6.34
CA HIS A 172 -7.93 0.69 -5.90
C HIS A 172 -7.13 0.17 -4.70
N ASP A 173 -5.85 0.50 -4.57
CA ASP A 173 -5.06 0.20 -3.38
C ASP A 173 -5.63 0.96 -2.18
N ALA A 174 -5.90 2.26 -2.33
CA ALA A 174 -6.52 3.04 -1.26
C ALA A 174 -7.86 2.43 -0.79
N VAL A 175 -8.68 1.93 -1.72
CA VAL A 175 -9.93 1.23 -1.38
C VAL A 175 -9.68 -0.09 -0.64
N LEU A 176 -8.64 -0.84 -1.00
CA LEU A 176 -8.26 -2.05 -0.27
C LEU A 176 -7.87 -1.70 1.18
N PHE A 177 -6.98 -0.71 1.33
CA PHE A 177 -6.46 -0.30 2.64
C PHE A 177 -7.48 0.46 3.49
N SER A 178 -8.48 1.14 2.90
CA SER A 178 -9.46 1.96 3.63
C SER A 178 -10.32 1.19 4.62
N LYS A 179 -10.29 -0.15 4.59
CA LYS A 179 -10.96 -0.99 5.60
C LYS A 179 -10.36 -0.85 7.00
N LYS A 180 -9.05 -0.61 7.09
CA LYS A 180 -8.33 -0.48 8.37
C LYS A 180 -7.53 0.82 8.48
N PHE A 181 -7.10 1.37 7.35
CA PHE A 181 -6.28 2.58 7.29
C PHE A 181 -7.15 3.80 6.96
N ARG A 182 -6.75 4.97 7.42
CA ARG A 182 -7.39 6.26 7.09
C ARG A 182 -6.35 7.23 6.56
N PHE A 183 -6.76 8.12 5.67
CA PHE A 183 -5.86 9.20 5.22
C PHE A 183 -5.57 10.15 6.37
N LEU A 184 -4.30 10.50 6.53
CA LEU A 184 -3.86 11.44 7.58
C LEU A 184 -4.35 12.86 7.34
N THR A 185 -4.56 13.26 6.08
CA THR A 185 -4.97 14.62 5.72
C THR A 185 -6.46 14.67 5.38
N PRO A 186 -7.19 15.72 5.83
CA PRO A 186 -8.59 15.92 5.47
C PRO A 186 -8.83 16.01 3.96
N GLU A 187 -7.88 16.60 3.22
CA GLU A 187 -7.94 16.80 1.77
C GLU A 187 -7.94 15.46 1.02
N ALA A 188 -7.03 14.57 1.38
CA ALA A 188 -6.96 13.24 0.77
C ALA A 188 -8.18 12.39 1.13
N GLN A 189 -8.62 12.46 2.39
CA GLN A 189 -9.83 11.74 2.84
C GLN A 189 -11.09 12.24 2.11
N ALA A 190 -11.22 13.57 1.94
CA ALA A 190 -12.33 14.17 1.22
C ALA A 190 -12.31 13.78 -0.27
N LEU A 191 -11.14 13.78 -0.91
CA LEU A 191 -11.00 13.36 -2.31
C LEU A 191 -11.40 11.89 -2.50
N PHE A 192 -10.95 11.01 -1.61
CA PHE A 192 -11.34 9.59 -1.61
C PHE A 192 -12.85 9.42 -1.50
N PHE A 193 -13.50 10.18 -0.60
CA PHE A 193 -14.96 10.16 -0.48
C PHE A 193 -15.67 10.75 -1.70
N ALA A 194 -15.16 11.83 -2.30
CA ALA A 194 -15.73 12.42 -3.51
C ALA A 194 -15.72 11.42 -4.67
N LEU A 195 -14.61 10.71 -4.88
CA LEU A 195 -14.50 9.65 -5.89
C LEU A 195 -15.56 8.55 -5.68
N ARG A 196 -15.78 8.12 -4.44
CA ARG A 196 -16.79 7.11 -4.10
C ARG A 196 -18.22 7.63 -4.24
N ARG A 197 -18.45 8.91 -3.94
CA ARG A 197 -19.77 9.58 -4.01
C ARG A 197 -20.20 9.80 -5.46
N ASP A 198 -19.33 10.43 -6.25
CA ASP A 198 -19.66 10.90 -7.61
C ASP A 198 -19.63 9.75 -8.63
N PHE A 199 -18.81 8.72 -8.39
CA PHE A 199 -18.75 7.51 -9.21
C PHE A 199 -19.36 6.28 -8.51
N LYS A 200 -20.41 6.47 -7.70
CA LYS A 200 -21.05 5.38 -6.93
C LYS A 200 -21.58 4.21 -7.78
N ASN A 201 -21.89 4.47 -9.05
CA ASN A 201 -22.39 3.47 -10.00
C ASN A 201 -21.25 2.79 -10.79
N GLU A 202 -20.01 3.26 -10.63
CA GLU A 202 -18.84 2.70 -11.30
C GLU A 202 -18.17 1.65 -10.43
N SER A 203 -17.56 0.65 -11.10
CA SER A 203 -16.69 -0.29 -10.40
C SER A 203 -15.41 0.40 -9.90
N ILE A 204 -14.79 -0.11 -8.83
CA ILE A 204 -13.49 0.39 -8.34
C ILE A 204 -12.43 0.36 -9.45
N ARG A 205 -12.49 -0.65 -10.32
CA ARG A 205 -11.63 -0.75 -11.50
C ARG A 205 -11.89 0.37 -12.49
N GLY A 206 -13.16 0.65 -12.78
CA GLY A 206 -13.58 1.76 -13.65
C GLY A 206 -13.05 3.10 -13.16
N ILE A 207 -13.27 3.42 -11.88
CA ILE A 207 -12.76 4.65 -11.25
C ILE A 207 -11.23 4.73 -11.34
N SER A 208 -10.53 3.64 -11.00
CA SER A 208 -9.06 3.60 -11.09
C SER A 208 -8.58 3.79 -12.52
N THR A 209 -9.30 3.25 -13.50
CA THR A 209 -8.97 3.38 -14.93
C THR A 209 -9.20 4.82 -15.41
N TYR A 210 -10.30 5.46 -14.99
CA TYR A 210 -10.55 6.87 -15.31
C TYR A 210 -9.48 7.79 -14.72
N LEU A 211 -9.06 7.55 -13.47
CA LEU A 211 -7.97 8.30 -12.84
C LEU A 211 -6.65 8.09 -13.58
N HIS A 212 -6.28 6.83 -13.84
CA HIS A 212 -5.03 6.50 -14.51
C HIS A 212 -4.96 7.04 -15.95
N SER A 213 -6.09 7.09 -16.65
CA SER A 213 -6.18 7.65 -18.01
C SER A 213 -6.41 9.17 -18.04
N GLY A 214 -6.37 9.87 -16.90
CA GLY A 214 -6.53 11.33 -16.84
C GLY A 214 -7.93 11.82 -17.27
N LYS A 215 -8.96 10.97 -17.14
CA LYS A 215 -10.34 11.26 -17.56
C LYS A 215 -11.19 11.89 -16.46
N VAL A 216 -10.75 11.86 -15.21
CA VAL A 216 -11.50 12.51 -14.12
C VAL A 216 -11.26 14.01 -14.15
N ARG A 217 -12.32 14.78 -13.98
CA ARG A 217 -12.31 16.24 -13.89
C ARG A 217 -12.87 16.69 -12.55
N ASN A 218 -12.26 17.72 -11.98
CA ASN A 218 -12.89 18.54 -10.95
C ASN A 218 -13.15 19.92 -11.57
N HIS A 219 -14.41 20.23 -11.87
CA HIS A 219 -14.77 21.34 -12.75
C HIS A 219 -14.07 21.25 -14.12
N LYS A 220 -13.13 22.16 -14.42
CA LYS A 220 -12.39 22.20 -15.69
C LYS A 220 -11.02 21.51 -15.60
N ASP A 221 -10.55 21.23 -14.40
CA ASP A 221 -9.19 20.75 -14.18
C ASP A 221 -9.14 19.23 -14.19
N VAL A 222 -8.08 18.68 -14.80
CA VAL A 222 -7.76 17.25 -14.72
C VAL A 222 -7.44 16.92 -13.27
N LEU A 223 -8.17 15.96 -12.70
CA LEU A 223 -7.84 15.42 -11.39
C LEU A 223 -6.84 14.28 -11.56
N GLU A 224 -5.67 14.42 -10.94
CA GLU A 224 -4.67 13.36 -10.81
C GLU A 224 -4.75 12.72 -9.43
N TRP A 225 -4.68 11.38 -9.39
CA TRP A 225 -4.48 10.66 -8.14
C TRP A 225 -3.05 10.87 -7.65
N LYS A 226 -2.90 11.34 -6.40
CA LYS A 226 -1.59 11.48 -5.76
C LYS A 226 -1.47 10.46 -4.65
N ALA A 227 -0.39 9.69 -4.65
CA ALA A 227 -0.06 8.79 -3.56
C ALA A 227 0.22 9.61 -2.28
N VAL A 228 -0.66 9.46 -1.30
CA VAL A 228 -0.64 10.16 -0.01
C VAL A 228 -0.88 9.18 1.11
N GLU A 229 -0.36 9.49 2.29
CA GLU A 229 -0.29 8.55 3.41
C GLU A 229 -1.67 8.16 3.95
N MET A 230 -1.83 6.85 4.12
CA MET A 230 -2.84 6.27 4.97
C MET A 230 -2.16 5.62 6.17
N ILE A 231 -2.76 5.77 7.35
CA ILE A 231 -2.24 5.24 8.60
C ILE A 231 -3.26 4.31 9.25
N LEU A 232 -2.74 3.25 9.86
CA LEU A 232 -3.42 2.39 10.82
C LEU A 232 -2.77 2.65 12.17
N PHE A 233 -3.54 3.10 13.15
CA PHE A 233 -3.10 3.14 14.55
C PHE A 233 -3.48 1.83 15.23
N LEU A 234 -2.53 1.24 15.94
CA LEU A 234 -2.81 0.09 16.81
C LEU A 234 -3.59 0.55 18.06
N GLU A 235 -3.20 1.70 18.61
CA GLU A 235 -3.82 2.27 19.80
C GLU A 235 -5.10 3.05 19.44
N LYS A 236 -6.24 2.62 20.02
CA LYS A 236 -7.57 3.18 19.69
C LYS A 236 -7.74 4.64 20.14
N THR A 237 -7.04 5.03 21.20
CA THR A 237 -7.06 6.36 21.80
C THR A 237 -6.43 7.38 20.87
N LEU A 238 -5.22 7.13 20.35
CA LEU A 238 -4.58 7.95 19.33
C LEU A 238 -5.43 8.02 18.06
N ASN A 239 -5.99 6.89 17.60
CA ASN A 239 -6.91 6.88 16.46
C ASN A 239 -8.09 7.86 16.64
N SER A 240 -8.71 7.86 17.82
CA SER A 240 -9.84 8.74 18.13
C SER A 240 -9.41 10.18 18.37
N PHE A 241 -8.18 10.39 18.84
CA PHE A 241 -7.59 11.71 19.00
C PHE A 241 -7.30 12.37 17.65
N VAL A 242 -6.70 11.62 16.71
CA VAL A 242 -6.42 12.07 15.35
C VAL A 242 -7.72 12.29 14.57
N PHE A 243 -8.54 11.25 14.49
CA PHE A 243 -9.74 11.23 13.66
C PHE A 243 -10.98 11.56 14.48
N ASN A 244 -10.99 12.77 15.02
CA ASN A 244 -12.08 13.31 15.83
C ASN A 244 -13.09 14.11 14.99
N LYS A 245 -14.12 14.65 15.64
CA LYS A 245 -15.15 15.50 15.01
C LYS A 245 -14.61 16.72 14.27
N LYS A 246 -13.49 17.31 14.71
CA LYS A 246 -12.85 18.46 14.03
C LYS A 246 -12.24 18.01 12.71
N PHE A 247 -11.60 16.84 12.68
CA PHE A 247 -11.11 16.22 11.45
C PHE A 247 -12.27 15.94 10.49
N ASP A 248 -13.33 15.27 10.96
CA ASP A 248 -14.48 14.93 10.12
C ASP A 248 -15.19 16.18 9.59
N LYS A 249 -15.32 17.25 10.39
CA LYS A 249 -15.89 18.53 9.94
C LYS A 249 -15.05 19.18 8.83
N LYS A 250 -13.71 19.11 8.92
CA LYS A 250 -12.81 19.58 7.86
C LYS A 250 -13.01 18.75 6.58
N VAL A 251 -13.07 17.41 6.72
CA VAL A 251 -13.33 16.50 5.59
C VAL A 251 -14.65 16.84 4.91
N SER A 252 -15.75 16.99 5.66
CA SER A 252 -17.05 17.32 5.08
C SER A 252 -17.03 18.67 4.37
N LYS A 253 -16.43 19.70 4.98
CA LYS A 253 -16.33 21.04 4.35
C LYS A 253 -15.57 21.00 3.01
N ILE A 254 -14.51 20.20 2.92
CA ILE A 254 -13.75 20.03 1.67
C ILE A 254 -14.52 19.15 0.68
N LEU A 255 -15.17 18.09 1.14
CA LEU A 255 -15.97 17.20 0.29
C LEU A 255 -17.10 17.95 -0.43
N ASP A 256 -17.71 18.94 0.21
CA ASP A 256 -18.77 19.76 -0.37
C ASP A 256 -18.28 20.67 -1.52
N THR A 257 -16.98 20.97 -1.58
CA THR A 257 -16.39 21.78 -2.66
C THR A 257 -15.91 20.96 -3.85
N ILE A 258 -15.78 19.65 -3.69
CA ILE A 258 -15.33 18.76 -4.77
C ILE A 258 -16.55 18.26 -5.53
N LYS A 259 -16.56 18.38 -6.86
CA LYS A 259 -17.54 17.73 -7.74
C LYS A 259 -16.82 17.12 -8.93
N LEU A 260 -16.88 15.79 -9.02
CA LEU A 260 -16.15 15.03 -10.01
C LEU A 260 -17.05 14.58 -11.16
N SER A 261 -16.49 14.58 -12.36
CA SER A 261 -17.11 14.03 -13.56
C SER A 261 -16.07 13.30 -14.40
N VAL A 262 -16.54 12.46 -15.33
CA VAL A 262 -15.71 11.90 -16.39
C VAL A 262 -15.76 12.86 -17.58
N ALA A 263 -14.61 13.17 -18.17
CA ALA A 263 -14.56 13.92 -19.42
C ALA A 263 -15.29 13.13 -20.53
N GLU A 264 -16.23 13.79 -21.21
CA GLU A 264 -16.85 13.25 -22.42
C GLU A 264 -15.78 13.14 -23.52
N THR A 265 -15.71 11.98 -24.17
CA THR A 265 -14.82 11.71 -25.31
C THR A 265 -15.24 12.46 -26.55
#